data_AF-A0A7C7HXA6-F1
#
_entry.id   AF-A0A7C7HXA6-F1
#
_cell.length_a   1.000
_cell.length_b   1.000
_cell.length_c   1.000
_cell.angle_alpha   90.00
_cell.angle_beta   90.00
_cell.angle_gamma   90.00
#
_symmetry.space_group_name_H-M   'P 1'
#
loop_
_entity.id
_entity.type
_entity.pdbx_description
1 polymer ?
#
loop_
_entity_poly.entity_id
_entity_poly.type
_entity_poly.pdbx_seq_one_letter_code
_entity_poly.pdbx_strand_id
1 'polypeptide(L)'
;MIYTIIKILITSGLVVAVSEIAKRSSMMAGILASIPLISVLGFIWLYLDTKDVEKISSLSTSIFWLVIPSLALFVTLPILLKKGYGFYPSLGVATFVTVVCYYLMILILGKLGIKL
;
A
#
# COMPACT_ATOMS: atom_id res chain seq x y z
N MET A 1 23.32 -3.93 -13.58
CA MET A 1 22.23 -4.65 -14.26
C MET A 1 21.79 -5.91 -13.50
N ILE A 2 22.71 -6.80 -13.10
CA ILE A 2 22.33 -8.03 -12.36
C ILE A 2 21.58 -7.76 -11.05
N TYR A 3 21.99 -6.72 -10.31
CA TYR A 3 21.31 -6.27 -9.10
C TYR A 3 19.85 -5.86 -9.34
N THR A 4 19.60 -5.11 -10.41
CA THR A 4 18.24 -4.70 -10.82
C THR A 4 17.40 -5.89 -11.25
N ILE A 5 17.99 -6.85 -11.97
CA ILE A 5 17.31 -8.10 -12.37
C ILE A 5 16.88 -8.89 -11.13
N ILE A 6 17.75 -8.99 -10.12
CA ILE A 6 17.42 -9.65 -8.84
C ILE A 6 16.27 -8.94 -8.14
N LYS A 7 16.29 -7.60 -8.05
CA LYS A 7 15.18 -6.81 -7.49
C LYS A 7 13.86 -7.10 -8.20
N ILE A 8 13.88 -7.15 -9.54
CA ILE A 8 12.70 -7.44 -10.35
C ILE A 8 12.18 -8.85 -10.06
N LEU A 9 13.04 -9.88 -10.09
CA LEU A 9 12.64 -11.28 -9.88
C LEU A 9 12.06 -11.51 -8.49
N ILE A 10 12.66 -10.93 -7.45
CA ILE A 10 12.14 -11.05 -6.08
C ILE A 10 10.78 -10.35 -5.96
N THR A 11 10.67 -9.13 -6.51
CA THR A 11 9.44 -8.33 -6.40
C THR A 11 8.30 -8.97 -7.18
N SER A 12 8.52 -9.36 -8.43
CA SER A 12 7.48 -10.00 -9.25
C SER A 12 7.11 -11.38 -8.72
N GLY A 13 8.11 -12.17 -8.27
CA GLY A 13 7.88 -13.47 -7.63
C GLY A 13 7.01 -13.36 -6.38
N LEU A 14 7.27 -12.38 -5.52
CA LEU A 14 6.43 -12.11 -4.35
C LEU A 14 4.99 -11.75 -4.75
N VAL A 15 4.81 -10.83 -5.70
CA VAL A 15 3.48 -10.40 -6.17
C VAL A 15 2.68 -11.59 -6.72
N VAL A 16 3.32 -12.42 -7.54
CA VAL A 16 2.69 -13.63 -8.10
C VAL A 16 2.34 -14.61 -6.99
N ALA A 17 3.25 -14.87 -6.04
CA ALA A 17 2.99 -15.77 -4.92
C ALA A 17 1.80 -15.32 -4.08
N VAL A 18 1.71 -14.02 -3.75
CA VAL A 18 0.57 -13.45 -3.00
C VAL A 18 -0.73 -13.60 -3.78
N SER A 19 -0.72 -13.31 -5.10
CA SER A 19 -1.89 -13.48 -5.96
C SER A 19 -2.38 -14.94 -6.01
N GLU A 20 -1.47 -15.91 -6.12
CA GLU A 20 -1.82 -17.33 -6.14
C GLU A 20 -2.36 -17.83 -4.79
N ILE A 21 -1.78 -17.35 -3.68
CA ILE A 21 -2.28 -17.68 -2.34
C ILE A 21 -3.67 -17.07 -2.13
N ALA A 22 -3.90 -15.84 -2.61
CA ALA A 22 -5.16 -15.15 -2.48
C ALA A 22 -6.32 -15.88 -3.20
N LYS A 23 -6.04 -16.59 -4.30
CA LYS A 23 -7.03 -17.44 -4.99
C LYS A 23 -7.48 -18.66 -4.17
N ARG A 24 -6.61 -19.15 -3.27
CA ARG A 24 -6.85 -20.40 -2.51
C ARG A 24 -7.50 -20.17 -1.15
N SER A 25 -7.24 -19.03 -0.50
CA SER A 25 -7.79 -18.72 0.83
C SER A 25 -7.99 -17.23 1.03
N SER A 26 -9.24 -16.81 1.23
CA SER A 26 -9.61 -15.43 1.54
C SER A 26 -9.01 -14.93 2.86
N MET A 27 -8.88 -15.82 3.85
CA MET A 27 -8.26 -15.47 5.14
C MET A 27 -6.76 -15.21 4.98
N MET A 28 -6.06 -16.08 4.24
CA MET A 28 -4.64 -15.89 3.95
C MET A 28 -4.41 -14.66 3.06
N ALA A 29 -5.33 -14.40 2.12
CA ALA A 29 -5.30 -13.18 1.30
C ALA A 29 -5.39 -11.93 2.17
N GLY A 30 -6.28 -11.91 3.16
CA GLY A 30 -6.44 -10.80 4.08
C GLY A 30 -5.20 -10.56 4.96
N ILE A 31 -4.56 -11.63 5.45
CA ILE A 31 -3.31 -11.54 6.22
C ILE A 31 -2.17 -11.02 5.33
N LEU A 32 -2.01 -11.57 4.13
CA LEU A 32 -0.94 -11.16 3.21
C LEU A 32 -1.14 -9.72 2.73
N ALA A 33 -2.38 -9.31 2.48
CA ALA A 33 -2.70 -7.94 2.06
C ALA A 33 -2.53 -6.91 3.20
N SER A 34 -2.66 -7.32 4.46
CA SER A 34 -2.46 -6.42 5.61
C SER A 34 -0.99 -6.25 6.00
N ILE A 35 -0.13 -7.21 5.65
CA ILE A 35 1.32 -7.07 5.84
C ILE A 35 1.88 -6.11 4.79
N PRO A 36 2.65 -5.08 5.19
CA PRO A 36 3.24 -4.12 4.26
C PRO A 36 4.49 -4.70 3.58
N LEU A 37 4.34 -5.84 2.88
CA LEU A 37 5.44 -6.58 2.26
C LEU A 37 6.25 -5.72 1.28
N ILE A 38 5.56 -4.86 0.53
CA ILE A 38 6.18 -3.91 -0.40
C ILE A 38 7.08 -2.93 0.38
N SER A 39 6.60 -2.40 1.51
CA SER A 39 7.39 -1.51 2.35
C SER A 39 8.60 -2.21 2.96
N VAL A 40 8.44 -3.44 3.45
CA VAL A 40 9.54 -4.25 3.99
C VAL A 40 10.63 -4.45 2.93
N LEU A 41 10.26 -4.88 1.73
CA LEU A 41 11.21 -5.00 0.62
C LEU A 41 11.85 -3.65 0.27
N GLY A 42 11.04 -2.59 0.21
CA GLY A 42 11.50 -1.22 -0.05
C GLY A 42 12.55 -0.76 0.95
N PHE A 43 12.35 -1.01 2.25
CA PHE A 43 13.30 -0.67 3.30
C PHE A 43 14.60 -1.47 3.19
N ILE A 44 14.52 -2.77 2.88
CA ILE A 44 15.70 -3.60 2.67
C ILE A 44 16.53 -3.04 1.51
N TRP A 45 15.90 -2.76 0.37
CA TRP A 45 16.62 -2.21 -0.79
C TRP A 45 17.18 -0.82 -0.50
N LEU A 46 16.41 0.05 0.14
CA LEU A 46 16.85 1.40 0.50
C LEU A 46 18.04 1.34 1.46
N TYR A 47 18.02 0.44 2.45
CA TYR A 47 19.13 0.25 3.36
C TYR A 47 20.37 -0.31 2.67
N LEU A 48 20.20 -1.28 1.76
CA LEU A 48 21.30 -1.83 0.98
C LEU A 48 21.95 -0.76 0.10
N ASP A 49 21.14 0.12 -0.50
CA ASP A 49 21.60 1.16 -1.43
C ASP A 49 22.21 2.37 -0.72
N THR A 50 21.69 2.77 0.45
CA THR A 50 22.04 4.06 1.08
C THR A 50 22.69 3.93 2.45
N LYS A 51 22.46 2.83 3.18
CA LYS A 51 22.82 2.66 4.60
C LYS A 51 22.28 3.76 5.53
N ASP A 52 21.28 4.52 5.06
CA ASP A 52 20.76 5.70 5.73
C ASP A 52 19.51 5.32 6.55
N VAL A 53 19.69 5.23 7.86
CA VAL A 53 18.62 4.86 8.80
C VAL A 53 17.60 5.99 8.97
N GLU A 54 18.02 7.26 8.82
CA GLU A 54 17.12 8.41 8.93
C GLU A 54 16.13 8.42 7.77
N LYS A 55 16.60 8.13 6.54
CA LYS A 55 15.69 7.96 5.38
C LYS A 55 14.68 6.85 5.57
N ILE A 56 15.09 5.71 6.13
CA ILE A 56 14.19 4.59 6.41
C ILE A 56 13.17 4.98 7.48
N SER A 57 13.62 5.65 8.55
CA SER A 57 12.75 6.14 9.62
C SER A 57 11.72 7.14 9.08
N SER A 58 12.15 8.14 8.32
CA SER A 58 11.27 9.12 7.68
C SER A 58 10.25 8.44 6.77
N LEU A 59 10.69 7.56 5.87
CA LEU A 59 9.79 6.86 4.95
C LEU A 59 8.79 5.98 5.71
N SER A 60 9.21 5.31 6.78
CA SER A 60 8.34 4.50 7.64
C SER A 60 7.26 5.35 8.30
N THR A 61 7.61 6.51 8.85
CA THR A 61 6.64 7.47 9.42
C THR A 61 5.69 8.00 8.36
N SER A 62 6.19 8.33 7.16
CA SER A 62 5.34 8.81 6.08
C SER A 62 4.36 7.72 5.62
N ILE A 63 4.81 6.47 5.46
CA ILE A 63 3.95 5.33 5.13
C ILE A 63 2.89 5.12 6.22
N PHE A 64 3.26 5.18 7.51
CA PHE A 64 2.31 5.03 8.61
C PHE A 64 1.11 5.99 8.48
N TRP A 65 1.38 7.28 8.25
CA TRP A 65 0.32 8.28 8.09
C TRP A 65 -0.49 8.06 6.81
N LEU A 66 0.16 7.67 5.72
CA LEU A 66 -0.48 7.47 4.42
C LEU A 66 -1.25 6.13 4.31
N VAL A 67 -1.04 5.18 5.21
CA VAL A 67 -1.86 3.97 5.30
C VAL A 67 -3.28 4.30 5.76
N ILE A 68 -3.46 5.26 6.68
CA ILE A 68 -4.78 5.64 7.20
C ILE A 68 -5.76 6.06 6.08
N PRO A 69 -5.43 7.00 5.17
CA PRO A 69 -6.34 7.35 4.07
C PRO A 69 -6.55 6.20 3.08
N SER A 70 -5.60 5.27 2.94
CA SER A 70 -5.76 4.07 2.10
C SER A 70 -6.85 3.11 2.59
N LEU A 71 -7.16 3.14 3.91
CA LEU A 71 -8.25 2.35 4.49
C LEU A 71 -9.63 2.71 3.92
N ALA A 72 -9.78 3.91 3.35
CA ALA A 72 -11.02 4.33 2.71
C ALA A 72 -11.45 3.35 1.59
N LEU A 73 -10.50 2.83 0.81
CA LEU A 73 -10.78 1.85 -0.24
C LEU A 73 -11.43 0.58 0.32
N PHE A 74 -10.91 0.08 1.44
CA PHE A 74 -11.38 -1.15 2.09
C PHE A 74 -12.75 -0.99 2.75
N VAL A 75 -13.23 0.23 2.92
CA VAL A 75 -14.59 0.52 3.40
C VAL A 75 -15.54 0.78 2.22
N THR A 76 -15.16 1.67 1.30
CA THR A 76 -16.02 2.11 0.20
C THR A 76 -16.30 0.99 -0.80
N LEU A 77 -15.27 0.21 -1.19
CA LEU A 77 -15.43 -0.82 -2.21
C LEU A 77 -16.42 -1.92 -1.78
N PRO A 78 -16.30 -2.55 -0.58
CA PRO A 78 -17.29 -3.54 -0.14
C PRO A 78 -18.71 -2.98 -0.02
N ILE A 79 -18.86 -1.73 0.40
CA ILE A 79 -20.19 -1.10 0.52
C ILE A 79 -20.85 -0.99 -0.87
N LEU A 80 -20.10 -0.53 -1.88
CA LEU A 80 -20.65 -0.38 -3.23
C LEU A 80 -20.96 -1.73 -3.88
N LEU A 81 -20.07 -2.72 -3.72
CA LEU A 81 -20.30 -4.08 -4.21
C LEU A 81 -21.53 -4.73 -3.55
N LYS A 82 -21.70 -4.58 -2.23
CA LYS A 82 -22.89 -5.08 -1.51
C LYS A 82 -24.19 -4.41 -1.92
N LYS A 83 -24.13 -3.17 -2.42
CA LYS A 83 -25.28 -2.44 -2.97
C LYS A 83 -25.63 -2.85 -4.41
N GLY A 84 -24.88 -3.77 -5.01
CA GLY A 84 -25.13 -4.28 -6.36
C GLY A 84 -24.58 -3.40 -7.48
N TYR A 85 -23.73 -2.40 -7.17
CA TYR A 85 -23.02 -1.67 -8.22
C TYR A 85 -21.99 -2.58 -8.91
N GLY A 86 -21.76 -2.35 -10.20
CA GLY A 86 -20.75 -3.11 -10.97
C GLY A 86 -19.34 -2.95 -10.38
N PHE A 87 -18.47 -3.94 -10.60
CA PHE A 87 -17.11 -3.95 -10.05
C PHE A 87 -16.27 -2.73 -10.47
N TYR A 88 -16.16 -2.47 -11.78
CA TYR A 88 -15.35 -1.37 -12.31
C TYR A 88 -15.80 0.02 -11.84
N PRO A 89 -17.09 0.40 -11.89
CA PRO A 89 -17.52 1.69 -11.35
C PRO A 89 -17.34 1.77 -9.83
N SER A 90 -17.57 0.68 -9.09
CA SER A 90 -17.33 0.64 -7.65
C SER A 90 -15.86 0.88 -7.29
N LEU A 91 -14.95 0.25 -8.04
CA LEU A 91 -13.51 0.44 -7.89
C LEU A 91 -13.13 1.90 -8.19
N GLY A 92 -13.62 2.47 -9.31
CA GLY A 92 -13.35 3.86 -9.67
C GLY A 92 -13.78 4.85 -8.57
N VAL A 93 -14.97 4.67 -8.01
CA VAL A 93 -15.47 5.51 -6.90
C VAL A 93 -14.63 5.30 -5.64
N ALA A 94 -14.33 4.06 -5.24
CA ALA A 94 -13.53 3.79 -4.06
C ALA A 94 -12.09 4.35 -4.17
N THR A 95 -11.48 4.28 -5.35
CA THR A 95 -10.19 4.91 -5.64
C THR A 95 -10.30 6.44 -5.55
N PHE A 96 -11.33 7.04 -6.14
CA PHE A 96 -11.53 8.49 -6.06
C PHE A 96 -11.68 8.97 -4.60
N VAL A 97 -12.50 8.29 -3.80
CA VAL A 97 -12.66 8.57 -2.38
C VAL A 97 -11.32 8.48 -1.66
N THR A 98 -10.53 7.44 -1.94
CA THR A 98 -9.19 7.29 -1.37
C THR A 98 -8.29 8.48 -1.70
N VAL A 99 -8.24 8.92 -2.96
CA VAL A 99 -7.44 10.08 -3.38
C VAL A 99 -7.85 11.35 -2.61
N VAL A 100 -9.16 11.58 -2.43
CA VAL A 100 -9.66 12.71 -1.63
C VAL A 100 -9.20 12.58 -0.17
N CYS A 101 -9.28 11.40 0.44
CA CYS A 101 -8.80 11.16 1.80
C CYS A 101 -7.29 11.41 1.93
N TYR A 102 -6.48 11.02 0.94
CA TYR A 102 -5.04 11.31 0.91
C TYR A 102 -4.79 12.82 0.90
N TYR A 103 -5.49 13.57 0.05
CA TYR A 103 -5.35 15.02 -0.02
C TYR A 103 -5.70 15.69 1.31
N LEU A 104 -6.83 15.30 1.91
CA LEU A 104 -7.25 15.81 3.22
C LEU A 104 -6.22 15.48 4.31
N MET A 105 -5.69 14.25 4.31
CA MET A 105 -4.69 13.81 5.28
C MET A 105 -3.41 14.66 5.20
N ILE A 106 -2.89 14.89 4.00
CA ILE A 106 -1.69 15.71 3.77
C ILE A 106 -1.94 17.15 4.26
N LEU A 107 -3.11 17.73 3.98
CA LEU A 107 -3.46 19.07 4.45
C LEU A 107 -3.53 19.15 5.99
N ILE A 108 -4.13 18.16 6.64
CA ILE A 108 -4.25 18.10 8.10
C ILE A 108 -2.87 17.98 8.73
N LEU A 109 -2.04 17.07 8.24
CA LEU A 109 -0.68 16.86 8.75
C LEU A 109 0.19 18.10 8.56
N GLY A 110 0.08 18.77 7.41
CA GLY A 110 0.76 20.04 7.15
C GLY A 110 0.35 21.14 8.15
N LYS A 111 -0.94 21.23 8.51
CA LYS A 111 -1.42 22.17 9.54
C LYS A 111 -0.93 21.84 10.95
N LEU A 112 -0.71 20.57 11.24
CA LEU A 112 -0.17 20.09 12.51
C LEU A 112 1.37 20.18 12.57
N GLY A 113 2.02 20.66 11.51
CA GLY A 113 3.48 20.78 11.43
C GLY A 113 4.22 19.46 11.16
N ILE A 114 3.49 18.38 10.84
CA ILE A 114 4.08 17.09 10.48
C ILE A 114 4.47 17.15 8.99
N LYS A 115 5.77 17.16 8.73
CA LYS A 115 6.31 17.05 7.37
C LYS A 115 6.48 15.57 7.01
N LEU A 116 5.80 15.16 5.94
CA LEU A 116 5.89 13.83 5.34
C LEU A 116 7.09 13.73 4.38
#